data_AF-A0A1V4MGE9-F1
#
_entry.id   AF-A0A1V4MGE9-F1
#
_cell.length_a   1.000
_cell.length_b   1.000
_cell.length_c   1.000
_cell.angle_alpha   90.00
_cell.angle_beta   90.00
_cell.angle_gamma   90.00
#
_symmetry.space_group_name_H-M   'P 1'
#
loop_
_entity.id
_entity.type
_entity.pdbx_description
1 polymer ?
#
loop_
_entity_poly.entity_id
_entity_poly.type
_entity_poly.pdbx_seq_one_letter_code
_entity_poly.pdbx_strand_id
1 'polypeptide(L)'
;MKRKVLLISIVGVIALSVVAAWAGPKMNPGKWEITTKTTMAGMPAQSITHIQCVTKEDLIPMSQDANQGCRVADIVYDGNTVSWNISCDAQSGGMKGTGKVTYNGDSMQGTMNMTMPGSDMQINNQFHGRRIGPCDRSER
;
A
#
# COMPACT_ATOMS: atom_id res chain seq x y z
N MET A 1 -55.40 -9.22 48.54
CA MET A 1 -56.04 -9.94 47.42
C MET A 1 -55.21 -9.71 46.16
N LYS A 2 -54.38 -10.71 45.81
CA LYS A 2 -54.35 -11.46 44.53
C LYS A 2 -53.97 -10.69 43.25
N ARG A 3 -52.74 -10.99 42.77
CA ARG A 3 -52.34 -11.29 41.37
C ARG A 3 -52.43 -10.11 40.38
N LYS A 4 -51.43 -9.81 39.53
CA LYS A 4 -50.65 -10.72 38.67
C LYS A 4 -49.28 -10.09 38.38
N VAL A 5 -48.22 -10.84 38.67
CA VAL A 5 -46.87 -10.61 38.14
C VAL A 5 -46.96 -10.90 36.64
N LEU A 6 -46.83 -9.88 35.80
CA LEU A 6 -46.68 -10.07 34.36
C LEU A 6 -45.18 -10.16 34.08
N LEU A 7 -44.67 -11.40 34.04
CA LEU A 7 -43.33 -11.72 33.58
C LEU A 7 -43.25 -11.39 32.09
N ILE A 8 -42.85 -10.16 31.75
CA ILE A 8 -42.42 -9.84 30.39
C ILE A 8 -40.91 -10.08 30.36
N SER A 9 -40.53 -11.28 29.91
CA SER A 9 -39.19 -11.60 29.45
C SER A 9 -38.88 -10.74 28.22
N ILE A 10 -38.34 -9.54 28.43
CA ILE A 10 -37.60 -8.84 27.37
C ILE A 10 -36.18 -9.39 27.44
N VAL A 11 -35.96 -10.43 26.64
CA VAL A 11 -34.64 -10.85 26.18
C VAL A 11 -33.97 -9.59 25.64
N GLY A 12 -33.04 -9.03 26.43
CA GLY A 12 -32.21 -7.92 26.01
C GLY A 12 -31.39 -8.38 24.81
N VAL A 13 -31.85 -8.00 23.61
CA VAL A 13 -31.10 -8.18 22.38
C VAL A 13 -29.83 -7.37 22.53
N ILE A 14 -28.75 -8.06 22.90
CA ILE A 14 -27.39 -7.54 22.84
C ILE A 14 -27.14 -7.31 21.35
N ALA A 15 -27.42 -6.09 20.90
CA ALA A 15 -26.94 -5.61 19.62
C ALA A 15 -25.41 -5.56 19.74
N LEU A 16 -24.74 -6.66 19.39
CA LEU A 16 -23.33 -6.63 19.05
C LEU A 16 -23.22 -5.70 17.84
N SER A 17 -22.98 -4.43 18.11
CA SER A 17 -22.37 -3.52 17.16
C SER A 17 -21.02 -4.12 16.79
N VAL A 18 -21.03 -4.94 15.74
CA VAL A 18 -19.82 -5.32 15.02
C VAL A 18 -19.31 -4.02 14.42
N VAL A 19 -18.48 -3.32 15.19
CA VAL A 19 -17.64 -2.26 14.66
C VAL A 19 -16.74 -3.00 13.67
N ALA A 20 -17.09 -2.92 12.39
CA ALA A 20 -16.19 -3.31 11.33
C ALA A 20 -14.97 -2.42 11.49
N ALA A 21 -13.96 -2.91 12.21
CA ALA A 21 -12.67 -2.27 12.26
C ALA A 21 -12.18 -2.27 10.82
N TRP A 22 -12.21 -1.10 10.18
CA TRP A 22 -11.47 -0.84 8.96
C TRP A 22 -10.00 -0.89 9.34
N ALA A 23 -9.49 -2.10 9.51
CA ALA A 23 -8.08 -2.34 9.72
C ALA A 23 -7.42 -1.94 8.41
N GLY A 24 -6.78 -0.77 8.41
CA GLY A 24 -5.85 -0.41 7.36
C GLY A 24 -4.76 -1.48 7.20
N PRO A 25 -3.93 -1.37 6.16
CA PRO A 25 -3.01 -2.44 5.81
C PRO A 25 -2.17 -2.90 7.00
N LYS A 26 -2.07 -4.22 7.19
CA LYS A 26 -1.30 -4.84 8.25
C LYS A 26 0.19 -4.62 8.00
N MET A 27 0.66 -3.41 8.24
CA MET A 27 2.03 -2.96 8.06
C MET A 27 2.58 -2.51 9.41
N ASN A 28 3.75 -3.02 9.78
CA ASN A 28 4.48 -2.59 10.96
C ASN A 28 5.45 -1.46 10.60
N PRO A 29 5.31 -0.26 11.19
CA PRO A 29 6.24 0.84 10.96
C PRO A 29 7.67 0.46 11.34
N GLY A 30 8.65 0.99 10.61
CA GLY A 30 10.04 0.72 10.89
C GLY A 30 10.94 0.87 9.68
N LYS A 31 12.14 0.33 9.81
CA LYS A 31 13.14 0.27 8.76
C LYS A 31 12.86 -0.95 7.89
N TRP A 32 12.72 -0.73 6.59
CA TRP A 32 12.43 -1.76 5.61
C TRP A 32 13.55 -1.87 4.59
N GLU A 33 13.97 -3.10 4.31
CA GLU A 33 14.80 -3.43 3.16
C GLU A 33 13.86 -3.75 2.00
N ILE A 34 13.95 -2.99 0.91
CA ILE A 34 13.06 -3.07 -0.24
C ILE A 34 13.90 -3.36 -1.49
N THR A 35 13.60 -4.49 -2.12
CA THR A 35 14.15 -4.87 -3.42
C THR A 35 13.14 -4.56 -4.51
N THR A 36 13.53 -3.73 -5.47
CA THR A 36 12.76 -3.40 -6.66
C THR A 36 13.39 -4.08 -7.86
N LYS A 37 12.64 -4.92 -8.57
CA LYS A 37 13.03 -5.53 -9.83
C LYS A 37 12.31 -4.85 -10.97
N THR A 38 13.06 -4.18 -11.83
CA THR A 38 12.57 -3.47 -13.01
C THR A 38 12.80 -4.32 -14.26
N THR A 39 11.74 -4.51 -15.03
CA THR A 39 11.76 -5.21 -16.32
C THR A 39 11.18 -4.30 -17.40
N MET A 40 11.92 -4.15 -18.49
CA MET A 40 11.51 -3.38 -19.66
C MET A 40 11.81 -4.19 -20.92
N ALA A 41 10.94 -4.10 -21.92
CA ALA A 41 11.17 -4.78 -23.20
C ALA A 41 12.47 -4.29 -23.85
N GLY A 42 13.31 -5.22 -24.30
CA GLY A 42 14.58 -4.91 -24.97
C GLY A 42 15.75 -4.52 -24.05
N MET A 43 15.57 -4.53 -22.73
CA MET A 43 16.64 -4.30 -21.76
C MET A 43 16.76 -5.47 -20.77
N PRO A 44 17.98 -5.77 -20.25
CA PRO A 44 18.13 -6.76 -19.20
C PRO A 44 17.41 -6.29 -17.93
N ALA A 45 16.79 -7.23 -17.21
CA ALA A 45 16.14 -6.92 -15.94
C ALA A 45 17.17 -6.40 -14.92
N GLN A 46 16.80 -5.36 -14.19
CA GLN A 46 17.64 -4.77 -13.14
C GLN A 46 16.96 -4.94 -11.79
N SER A 47 17.76 -5.15 -10.75
CA SER A 47 17.29 -5.25 -9.38
C SER A 47 18.09 -4.34 -8.47
N ILE A 48 17.41 -3.49 -7.72
CA ILE A 48 18.03 -2.54 -6.78
C ILE A 48 17.41 -2.79 -5.41
N THR A 49 18.26 -2.99 -4.42
CA THR A 49 17.87 -3.10 -3.01
C THR A 49 18.25 -1.82 -2.30
N HIS A 50 17.31 -1.24 -1.57
CA HIS A 50 17.52 -0.05 -0.75
C HIS A 50 16.88 -0.23 0.61
N ILE A 51 17.31 0.55 1.59
CA ILE A 51 16.76 0.56 2.93
C ILE A 51 16.11 1.93 3.17
N GLN A 52 14.87 1.93 3.65
CA GLN A 52 14.17 3.17 3.99
C GLN A 52 13.31 3.00 5.24
N CYS A 53 13.07 4.11 5.93
CA CYS A 53 12.06 4.17 7.00
C CYS A 53 10.67 4.30 6.37
N VAL A 54 9.73 3.45 6.78
CA VAL A 54 8.35 3.42 6.27
C VAL A 54 7.39 3.62 7.45
N THR A 55 6.50 4.61 7.32
CA THR A 55 5.45 4.92 8.31
C THR A 55 4.08 4.55 7.78
N LYS A 56 3.05 4.56 8.64
CA LYS A 56 1.68 4.23 8.22
C LYS A 56 1.08 5.26 7.27
N GLU A 57 1.60 6.49 7.26
CA GLU A 57 1.19 7.51 6.30
C GLU A 57 1.83 7.29 4.92
N ASP A 58 2.91 6.51 4.82
CA ASP A 58 3.68 6.29 3.59
C ASP A 58 3.67 4.82 3.17
N LEU A 59 2.50 4.36 2.74
CA LEU A 59 2.24 2.98 2.31
C LEU A 59 2.49 2.73 0.82
N ILE A 60 3.03 3.72 0.11
CA ILE A 60 3.30 3.62 -1.32
C ILE A 60 4.82 3.64 -1.48
N PRO A 61 5.46 2.51 -1.81
CA PRO A 61 6.91 2.46 -1.98
C PRO A 61 7.32 3.15 -3.29
N MET A 62 7.43 4.47 -3.23
CA MET A 62 7.99 5.31 -4.30
C MET A 62 9.36 5.82 -3.88
N SER A 63 10.34 5.72 -4.79
CA SER A 63 11.62 6.39 -4.58
C SER A 63 11.40 7.91 -4.61
N GLN A 64 12.25 8.65 -3.88
CA GLN A 64 12.19 10.12 -3.86
C GLN A 64 12.32 10.71 -5.28
N ASP A 65 13.12 10.06 -6.14
CA ASP A 65 13.28 10.44 -7.55
C ASP A 65 11.97 10.27 -8.35
N ALA A 66 11.19 9.22 -8.05
CA ALA A 66 9.88 9.01 -8.66
C ALA A 66 8.81 9.96 -8.12
N ASN A 67 9.07 10.69 -7.03
CA ASN A 67 8.13 11.67 -6.49
C ASN A 67 8.23 13.03 -7.22
N GLN A 68 9.36 13.31 -7.89
CA GLN A 68 9.56 14.56 -8.61
C GLN A 68 8.76 14.57 -9.93
N GLY A 69 7.62 15.26 -9.93
CA GLY A 69 6.78 15.43 -11.12
C GLY A 69 5.75 14.33 -11.35
N CYS A 70 5.58 13.39 -10.40
CA CYS A 70 4.54 12.38 -10.45
C CYS A 70 3.39 12.70 -9.49
N ARG A 71 2.16 12.68 -10.01
CA ARG A 71 0.93 12.76 -9.22
C ARG A 71 0.41 11.35 -8.94
N VAL A 72 0.20 11.03 -7.67
CA VAL A 72 -0.48 9.82 -7.23
C VAL A 72 -1.97 10.13 -7.03
N ALA A 73 -2.84 9.29 -7.55
CA ALA A 73 -4.29 9.41 -7.47
C ALA A 73 -4.96 8.04 -7.29
N ASP A 74 -6.27 8.04 -7.06
CA ASP A 74 -7.10 6.82 -6.97
C ASP A 74 -6.55 5.77 -5.99
N ILE A 75 -6.12 6.23 -4.81
CA ILE A 75 -5.63 5.33 -3.77
C ILE A 75 -6.81 4.54 -3.19
N VAL A 76 -6.76 3.22 -3.35
CA VAL A 76 -7.77 2.29 -2.84
C VAL A 76 -7.13 1.38 -1.80
N TYR A 77 -7.76 1.30 -0.64
CA TYR A 77 -7.38 0.40 0.45
C TYR A 77 -8.37 -0.78 0.48
N ASP A 78 -7.89 -1.97 0.16
CA ASP A 78 -8.64 -3.23 0.24
C ASP A 78 -7.97 -4.16 1.25
N GLY A 79 -8.37 -4.00 2.52
CA GLY A 79 -7.75 -4.70 3.66
C GLY A 79 -6.24 -4.44 3.75
N ASN A 80 -5.45 -5.45 3.37
CA ASN A 80 -3.98 -5.42 3.40
C ASN A 80 -3.33 -4.88 2.12
N THR A 81 -4.12 -4.66 1.07
CA THR A 81 -3.63 -4.24 -0.23
C THR A 81 -3.95 -2.78 -0.47
N VAL A 82 -2.94 -2.01 -0.87
CA VAL A 82 -3.08 -0.63 -1.33
C VAL A 82 -2.84 -0.62 -2.83
N SER A 83 -3.77 -0.07 -3.60
CA SER A 83 -3.62 0.15 -5.04
C SER A 83 -3.70 1.63 -5.35
N TRP A 84 -2.96 2.11 -6.34
CA TRP A 84 -2.91 3.52 -6.72
C TRP A 84 -2.63 3.68 -8.20
N ASN A 85 -3.04 4.84 -8.73
CA ASN A 85 -2.66 5.31 -10.05
C ASN A 85 -1.56 6.37 -9.92
N ILE A 86 -0.63 6.36 -10.86
CA ILE A 86 0.46 7.34 -10.94
C ILE A 86 0.51 7.97 -12.32
N SER A 87 0.64 9.29 -12.37
CA SER A 87 0.83 10.05 -13.61
C SER A 87 2.00 11.01 -13.45
N CYS A 88 3.08 10.78 -14.17
CA CYS A 88 4.27 11.61 -14.19
C CYS A 88 4.23 12.59 -15.37
N ASP A 89 4.34 13.87 -15.08
CA ASP A 89 4.48 14.93 -16.09
C ASP A 89 5.97 15.01 -16.49
N ALA A 90 6.33 14.35 -17.58
CA ALA A 90 7.65 14.48 -18.21
C ALA A 90 7.54 15.33 -19.47
N GLN A 91 8.51 16.21 -19.72
CA GLN A 91 8.58 17.13 -20.89
C GLN A 91 8.45 16.41 -22.25
N SER A 92 8.60 15.08 -22.29
CA SER A 92 8.64 14.26 -23.51
C SER A 92 7.50 13.23 -23.66
N GLY A 93 6.33 13.44 -23.05
CA GLY A 93 5.13 12.61 -23.33
C GLY A 93 4.39 12.05 -22.12
N GLY A 94 4.84 12.37 -20.91
CA GLY A 94 4.25 11.87 -19.66
C GLY A 94 4.37 10.35 -19.48
N MET A 95 4.17 9.87 -18.25
CA MET A 95 4.15 8.44 -17.96
C MET A 95 2.93 8.14 -17.08
N LYS A 96 2.19 7.09 -17.40
CA LYS A 96 1.05 6.64 -16.60
C LYS A 96 1.30 5.23 -16.11
N GLY A 97 0.90 4.96 -14.87
CA GLY A 97 1.03 3.64 -14.32
C GLY A 97 -0.01 3.33 -13.25
N THR A 98 -0.07 2.04 -12.93
CA THR A 98 -0.90 1.50 -11.86
C THR A 98 -0.02 0.67 -10.95
N GLY A 99 -0.06 0.95 -9.65
CA GLY A 99 0.65 0.24 -8.61
C GLY A 99 -0.31 -0.51 -7.70
N LYS A 100 0.17 -1.63 -7.15
CA LYS A 100 -0.43 -2.29 -6.00
C LYS A 100 0.64 -2.83 -5.08
N VAL A 101 0.39 -2.80 -3.79
CA VAL A 101 1.25 -3.39 -2.76
C VAL A 101 0.39 -4.05 -1.70
N THR A 102 0.80 -5.22 -1.25
CA THR A 102 0.16 -5.96 -0.17
C THR A 102 1.13 -6.03 1.00
N TYR A 103 0.64 -5.66 2.18
CA TYR A 103 1.39 -5.71 3.43
C TYR A 103 0.93 -6.88 4.30
N ASN A 104 1.88 -7.62 4.87
CA ASN A 104 1.60 -8.70 5.80
C ASN A 104 2.60 -8.67 6.97
N GLY A 105 2.31 -7.81 7.95
CA GLY A 105 3.12 -7.52 9.12
C GLY A 105 4.46 -6.91 8.75
N ASP A 106 5.49 -7.77 8.73
CA ASP A 106 6.89 -7.42 8.47
C ASP A 106 7.33 -7.75 7.03
N SER A 107 6.37 -8.07 6.15
CA SER A 107 6.63 -8.36 4.74
C SER A 107 5.72 -7.53 3.83
N MET A 108 6.23 -7.17 2.66
CA MET A 108 5.45 -6.50 1.61
C MET A 108 5.80 -7.08 0.24
N GLN A 109 4.79 -7.18 -0.63
CA GLN A 109 4.97 -7.53 -2.04
C GLN A 109 4.11 -6.61 -2.89
N GLY A 110 4.66 -6.10 -3.98
CA GLY A 110 3.93 -5.19 -4.84
C GLY A 110 4.36 -5.28 -6.30
N THR A 111 3.54 -4.70 -7.16
CA THR A 111 3.79 -4.60 -8.59
C THR A 111 3.37 -3.21 -9.06
N MET A 112 4.16 -2.60 -9.93
CA MET A 112 3.82 -1.35 -10.59
C MET A 112 4.10 -1.47 -12.08
N ASN A 113 3.06 -1.26 -12.88
CA ASN A 113 3.16 -1.22 -14.32
C ASN A 113 3.10 0.23 -14.77
N MET A 114 4.04 0.65 -15.60
CA MET A 114 4.08 2.00 -16.18
C MET A 114 4.14 1.88 -17.70
N THR A 115 3.48 2.84 -18.35
CA THR A 115 3.33 2.96 -19.79
C THR A 115 3.59 4.41 -20.17
N MET A 116 4.28 4.62 -21.29
CA MET A 116 4.54 5.95 -21.82
C MET A 116 3.67 6.17 -23.06
N PRO A 117 2.70 7.09 -23.03
CA PRO A 117 1.84 7.39 -24.18
C PRO A 117 2.68 7.75 -25.42
N GLY A 118 2.39 7.11 -26.55
CA GLY A 118 3.12 7.34 -27.81
C GLY A 118 4.34 6.44 -28.03
N SER A 119 4.63 5.54 -27.09
CA SER A 119 5.61 4.46 -27.28
C SER A 119 5.02 3.12 -26.81
N ASP A 120 5.40 2.01 -27.44
CA ASP A 120 5.05 0.65 -26.96
C ASP A 120 5.90 0.21 -25.75
N MET A 121 6.52 1.16 -25.04
CA MET A 121 7.39 0.87 -23.91
C MET A 121 6.56 0.63 -22.64
N GLN A 122 6.60 -0.61 -22.16
CA GLN A 122 6.08 -1.01 -20.85
C GLN A 122 7.21 -1.26 -19.87
N ILE A 123 7.05 -0.70 -18.67
CA ILE A 123 7.94 -0.88 -17.54
C ILE A 123 7.17 -1.64 -16.46
N ASN A 124 7.64 -2.82 -16.10
CA ASN A 124 7.08 -3.60 -15.00
C ASN A 124 8.07 -3.62 -13.84
N ASN A 125 7.64 -3.08 -12.71
CA ASN A 125 8.39 -3.07 -11.46
C ASN A 125 7.75 -4.04 -10.47
N GLN A 126 8.57 -4.89 -9.84
CA GLN A 126 8.13 -5.75 -8.75
C GLN A 126 8.86 -5.35 -7.48
N PHE A 127 8.11 -5.14 -6.40
CA PHE A 127 8.63 -4.78 -5.10
C PHE A 127 8.55 -5.97 -4.15
N HIS A 128 9.63 -6.26 -3.45
CA HIS A 128 9.65 -7.18 -2.32
C HIS A 128 10.31 -6.46 -1.16
N GLY A 129 9.65 -6.38 -0.02
CA GLY A 129 10.22 -5.74 1.15
C GLY A 129 10.06 -6.56 2.41
N ARG A 130 11.01 -6.39 3.32
CA ARG A 130 11.00 -6.98 4.66
C ARG A 130 11.39 -5.93 5.69
N ARG A 131 10.67 -5.90 6.82
CA ARG A 131 11.03 -5.07 7.96
C ARG A 131 12.28 -5.64 8.62
N ILE A 132 13.28 -4.78 8.80
CA ILE A 132 14.57 -5.13 9.42
C ILE A 132 14.73 -4.55 10.83
N GLY A 133 13.84 -3.66 11.27
CA GLY A 133 13.87 -3.13 12.63
C GLY A 133 13.05 -1.85 12.82
N PRO A 134 13.18 -1.17 13.98
CA PRO A 134 12.70 0.21 14.13
C PRO A 134 13.54 1.17 13.27
N CYS A 135 13.00 2.33 12.91
CA CYS A 135 13.80 3.39 12.27
C CYS A 135 14.75 4.03 13.28
N ASP A 136 15.91 4.46 12.81
CA ASP A 136 16.88 5.17 13.63
C ASP A 136 16.41 6.61 13.89
N ARG A 137 16.83 7.20 15.02
CA ARG A 137 16.39 8.55 15.42
C ARG A 137 16.83 9.66 14.45
N SER A 138 17.85 9.39 13.62
CA SER A 138 18.38 10.31 12.60
C SER A 138 17.68 10.21 11.24
N GLU A 139 16.83 9.20 11.04
CA GLU A 139 16.11 8.93 9.78
C GLU A 139 14.62 9.34 9.90
N ARG A 140 14.27 10.10 10.94
CA ARG A 140 12.91 10.49 11.31
C ARG A 140 12.64 11.97 11.01
#